data_AF-A0A0G1KAD1-F1
#
_entry.id   AF-A0A0G1KAD1-F1
#
_cell.length_a   1.000
_cell.length_b   1.000
_cell.length_c   1.000
_cell.angle_alpha   90.00
_cell.angle_beta   90.00
_cell.angle_gamma   90.00
#
_symmetry.space_group_name_H-M   'P 1'
#
loop_
_entity.id
_entity.type
_entity.pdbx_description
1 polymer ?
#
loop_
_entity_poly.entity_id
_entity_poly.type
_entity_poly.pdbx_seq_one_letter_code
_entity_poly.pdbx_strand_id
1 'polypeptide(L)'
;MKRYYLPLLLLLAFIVGSKLVFASKPSDFGLKDGDLISAIFSDDPDVYIINEQGYKRLFLNPEIFKFYGHLGGFANVKLVTPEIRDSFPTSGFFRNCEDNDQRVYGTSVDSEDAGRLHWINKSGDQAVQEDPDFFKKVFCINRREFNWYPRGEEFRALKEIPQYNRSVEADNPVICHHPSEDPQTFQTIRVAPESLDTHFQHGDTKGACPAVSISTPTPTLTPTPTPTPIPSNTPIYTPTPTPTPVIQYSPTPTPTPTSVPVETILSTVTLASPNGGECMAGIFPITWSSSLGSEVANWRLNYSLDNGSTWWYVMYVHNFAARSYNWASGDVNTRSDMDSGNVIMRVQAYSPTFPGGTLLGSDTSDRVFSVRPTCPGGSIPVAPTNLTAAPKTYSNGVQSIVLNWTDNSNNELGFATSKRIQGTGTWDNPIYVSGTGIEYQGLQSGTTYEFKVRSGNQYGYSSEVKIIATAGTSVPTPTPAPTPTPSKFCEY
;
A
#
# COMPACT_ATOMS: atom_id res chain seq x y z
N MET A 1 35.57 71.72 -17.74
CA MET A 1 35.34 70.44 -18.46
C MET A 1 34.03 69.85 -17.97
N LYS A 2 33.25 69.17 -18.82
CA LYS A 2 31.87 68.72 -18.49
C LYS A 2 31.89 67.50 -17.56
N ARG A 3 30.93 67.46 -16.62
CA ARG A 3 30.64 66.26 -15.79
C ARG A 3 29.91 65.23 -16.65
N TYR A 4 30.27 63.95 -16.49
CA TYR A 4 29.43 62.82 -16.89
C TYR A 4 29.27 61.91 -15.66
N TYR A 5 28.02 61.70 -15.24
CA TYR A 5 27.66 60.68 -14.28
C TYR A 5 27.38 59.38 -15.05
N LEU A 6 27.99 58.28 -14.62
CA LEU A 6 27.61 56.93 -15.03
C LEU A 6 27.11 56.20 -13.76
N PRO A 7 25.83 55.78 -13.68
CA PRO A 7 25.34 55.10 -12.50
C PRO A 7 25.87 53.66 -12.46
N LEU A 8 26.54 53.32 -11.35
CA LEU A 8 26.96 51.95 -11.07
C LEU A 8 25.72 51.11 -10.74
N LEU A 9 25.21 50.36 -11.73
CA LEU A 9 24.09 49.44 -11.52
C LEU A 9 24.59 48.22 -10.72
N LEU A 10 24.36 48.24 -9.41
CA LEU A 10 24.72 47.12 -8.53
C LEU A 10 23.67 46.02 -8.71
N LEU A 11 23.90 45.15 -9.69
CA LEU A 11 23.06 43.97 -9.90
C LEU A 11 23.31 42.99 -8.75
N LEU A 12 22.44 42.98 -7.73
CA LEU A 12 22.36 41.85 -6.82
C LEU A 12 21.88 40.64 -7.63
N ALA A 13 22.83 39.82 -8.09
CA ALA A 13 22.53 38.48 -8.53
C ALA A 13 22.00 37.71 -7.32
N PHE A 14 20.67 37.57 -7.22
CA PHE A 14 20.05 36.59 -6.35
C PHE A 14 20.51 35.21 -6.84
N ILE A 15 21.55 34.67 -6.20
CA ILE A 15 21.90 33.27 -6.33
C ILE A 15 20.80 32.50 -5.60
N VAL A 16 19.69 32.27 -6.31
CA VAL A 16 18.77 31.19 -5.98
C VAL A 16 19.57 29.92 -6.19
N GLY A 17 20.19 29.44 -5.12
CA GLY A 17 20.85 28.15 -5.09
C GLY A 17 19.82 27.08 -5.40
N SER A 18 19.77 26.65 -6.65
CA SER A 18 19.03 25.47 -7.07
C SER A 18 19.50 24.32 -6.19
N LYS A 19 18.64 23.88 -5.26
CA LYS A 19 18.93 22.73 -4.40
C LYS A 19 19.22 21.55 -5.33
N LEU A 20 20.47 21.09 -5.34
CA LEU A 20 20.82 19.81 -5.91
C LEU A 20 20.06 18.76 -5.10
N VAL A 21 18.95 18.27 -5.67
CA VAL A 21 18.21 17.14 -5.12
C VAL A 21 19.07 15.91 -5.38
N PHE A 22 19.81 15.49 -4.37
CA PHE A 22 20.55 14.24 -4.42
C PHE A 22 19.55 13.09 -4.55
N ALA A 23 19.88 12.12 -5.42
CA ALA A 23 19.15 10.88 -5.51
C ALA A 23 19.14 10.17 -4.14
N SER A 24 17.96 9.86 -3.65
CA SER A 24 17.73 9.22 -2.35
C SER A 24 18.36 7.83 -2.33
N LYS A 25 19.03 7.41 -1.25
CA LYS A 25 19.62 6.06 -1.24
C LYS A 25 18.53 5.03 -0.93
N PRO A 26 18.52 3.85 -1.57
CA PRO A 26 17.56 2.79 -1.24
C PRO A 26 17.52 2.45 0.26
N SER A 27 18.68 2.47 0.93
CA SER A 27 18.82 2.18 2.36
C SER A 27 18.03 3.13 3.25
N ASP A 28 17.81 4.37 2.83
CA ASP A 28 17.09 5.40 3.60
C ASP A 28 15.60 5.01 3.77
N PHE A 29 15.17 4.01 3.00
CA PHE A 29 13.82 3.48 2.90
C PHE A 29 13.75 1.96 3.15
N GLY A 30 14.80 1.36 3.72
CA GLY A 30 14.91 -0.09 3.91
C GLY A 30 14.84 -0.91 2.61
N LEU A 31 15.14 -0.26 1.48
CA LEU A 31 15.32 -0.89 0.19
C LEU A 31 16.82 -1.10 -0.08
N LYS A 32 17.14 -1.87 -1.11
CA LYS A 32 18.51 -2.19 -1.54
C LYS A 32 18.61 -2.20 -3.07
N ASP A 33 19.85 -2.25 -3.56
CA ASP A 33 20.15 -2.48 -4.97
C ASP A 33 19.38 -3.69 -5.52
N GLY A 34 18.80 -3.53 -6.71
CA GLY A 34 18.05 -4.57 -7.39
C GLY A 34 16.66 -4.88 -6.80
N ASP A 35 16.22 -4.19 -5.75
CA ASP A 35 14.83 -4.30 -5.31
C ASP A 35 13.88 -3.84 -6.42
N LEU A 36 12.82 -4.61 -6.59
CA LEU A 36 11.68 -4.27 -7.42
C LEU A 36 10.70 -3.44 -6.62
N ILE A 37 10.21 -2.34 -7.17
CA ILE A 37 9.21 -1.48 -6.52
C ILE A 37 8.04 -1.14 -7.44
N SER A 38 6.85 -0.98 -6.86
CA SER A 38 5.67 -0.42 -7.52
C SER A 38 4.82 0.34 -6.49
N ALA A 39 3.94 1.21 -6.97
CA ALA A 39 3.30 2.23 -6.16
C ALA A 39 1.96 1.79 -5.51
N ILE A 40 1.94 1.52 -4.19
CA ILE A 40 0.69 1.36 -3.44
C ILE A 40 -0.07 2.66 -3.32
N PHE A 41 -1.40 2.54 -3.42
CA PHE A 41 -2.30 3.66 -3.59
C PHE A 41 -1.87 4.52 -4.79
N SER A 42 -1.58 3.87 -5.91
CA SER A 42 -1.46 4.54 -7.20
C SER A 42 -2.29 3.82 -8.24
N ASP A 43 -2.86 4.61 -9.14
CA ASP A 43 -3.41 4.14 -10.42
C ASP A 43 -2.29 4.08 -11.48
N ASP A 44 -1.04 4.40 -11.09
CA ASP A 44 0.18 3.95 -11.75
C ASP A 44 0.46 2.49 -11.40
N PRO A 45 0.31 1.57 -12.36
CA PRO A 45 0.64 0.19 -12.11
C PRO A 45 2.17 -0.01 -12.21
N ASP A 46 2.93 0.87 -12.87
CA ASP A 46 4.32 0.65 -13.29
C ASP A 46 5.23 -0.02 -12.24
N VAL A 47 6.02 -1.00 -12.71
CA VAL A 47 7.05 -1.66 -11.91
C VAL A 47 8.42 -1.10 -12.29
N TYR A 48 9.24 -0.86 -11.28
CA TYR A 48 10.59 -0.33 -11.43
C TYR A 48 11.61 -1.23 -10.73
N ILE A 49 12.86 -1.24 -11.20
CA ILE A 49 14.03 -1.74 -10.45
C ILE A 49 14.89 -0.57 -10.03
N ILE A 50 15.34 -0.54 -8.77
CA ILE A 50 16.21 0.53 -8.25
C ILE A 50 17.67 0.12 -8.18
N ASN A 51 18.58 1.10 -8.19
CA ASN A 51 20.01 0.88 -7.97
C ASN A 51 20.51 1.54 -6.67
N GLU A 52 21.66 1.09 -6.16
CA GLU A 52 22.30 1.65 -4.95
C GLU A 52 22.58 3.16 -5.03
N GLN A 53 22.69 3.71 -6.25
CA GLN A 53 22.95 5.13 -6.50
C GLN A 53 21.68 6.01 -6.48
N GLY A 54 20.50 5.43 -6.22
CA GLY A 54 19.26 6.16 -6.00
C GLY A 54 18.46 6.46 -7.26
N TYR A 55 18.70 5.74 -8.36
CA TYR A 55 17.90 5.82 -9.57
C TYR A 55 16.95 4.62 -9.66
N LYS A 56 15.87 4.79 -10.43
CA LYS A 56 14.96 3.70 -10.81
C LYS A 56 14.94 3.51 -12.33
N ARG A 57 14.73 2.28 -12.79
CA ARG A 57 14.41 1.97 -14.19
C ARG A 57 13.02 1.36 -14.27
N LEU A 58 12.20 1.91 -15.16
CA LEU A 58 10.90 1.38 -15.53
C LEU A 58 11.03 0.04 -16.29
N PHE A 59 10.21 -0.95 -15.96
CA PHE A 59 9.90 -2.06 -16.86
C PHE A 59 8.72 -1.66 -17.75
N LEU A 60 9.01 -1.05 -18.91
CA LEU A 60 8.01 -0.36 -19.75
C LEU A 60 6.87 -1.27 -20.25
N ASN A 61 7.06 -2.59 -20.25
CA ASN A 61 6.06 -3.53 -20.69
C ASN A 61 6.11 -4.81 -19.83
N PRO A 62 4.96 -5.42 -19.46
CA PRO A 62 4.93 -6.64 -18.66
C PRO A 62 5.69 -7.84 -19.26
N GLU A 63 5.84 -7.92 -20.59
CA GLU A 63 6.69 -8.93 -21.23
C GLU A 63 8.19 -8.69 -20.94
N ILE A 64 8.64 -7.43 -20.89
CA ILE A 64 10.02 -7.11 -20.52
C ILE A 64 10.31 -7.59 -19.10
N PHE A 65 9.38 -7.38 -18.17
CA PHE A 65 9.52 -7.85 -16.79
C PHE A 65 9.66 -9.37 -16.71
N LYS A 66 8.93 -10.14 -17.53
CA LYS A 66 9.06 -11.61 -17.65
C LYS A 66 10.45 -12.06 -18.13
N PHE A 67 11.22 -11.22 -18.81
CA PHE A 67 12.61 -11.57 -19.19
C PHE A 67 13.55 -11.67 -17.99
N TYR A 68 13.16 -11.14 -16.83
CA TYR A 68 13.94 -11.13 -15.59
C TYR A 68 13.35 -12.06 -14.52
N GLY A 69 12.88 -13.25 -14.91
CA GLY A 69 12.28 -14.23 -13.97
C GLY A 69 13.15 -14.61 -12.75
N HIS A 70 14.48 -14.42 -12.83
CA HIS A 70 15.40 -14.59 -11.70
C HIS A 70 15.19 -13.57 -10.57
N LEU A 71 14.51 -12.45 -10.82
CA LEU A 71 14.11 -11.47 -9.81
C LEU A 71 12.87 -11.92 -9.01
N GLY A 72 12.27 -13.07 -9.35
CA GLY A 72 11.11 -13.65 -8.64
C GLY A 72 9.75 -13.09 -9.02
N GLY A 73 9.68 -12.22 -10.04
CA GLY A 73 8.44 -11.68 -10.57
C GLY A 73 7.67 -10.80 -9.57
N PHE A 74 6.35 -10.69 -9.76
CA PHE A 74 5.50 -9.77 -8.99
C PHE A 74 5.47 -10.06 -7.48
N ALA A 75 5.73 -11.30 -7.05
CA ALA A 75 5.81 -11.66 -5.63
C ALA A 75 6.98 -10.98 -4.89
N ASN A 76 8.02 -10.55 -5.62
CA ASN A 76 9.17 -9.82 -5.09
C ASN A 76 9.07 -8.29 -5.34
N VAL A 77 8.00 -7.80 -5.95
CA VAL A 77 7.75 -6.36 -6.10
C VAL A 77 7.35 -5.81 -4.74
N LYS A 78 8.24 -5.02 -4.13
CA LYS A 78 7.97 -4.29 -2.90
C LYS A 78 7.00 -3.16 -3.21
N LEU A 79 5.90 -3.14 -2.48
CA LEU A 79 4.92 -2.08 -2.60
C LEU A 79 5.40 -0.88 -1.78
N VAL A 80 5.56 0.25 -2.47
CA VAL A 80 6.02 1.52 -1.88
C VAL A 80 5.05 2.65 -2.22
N THR A 81 5.01 3.80 -1.52
CA THR A 81 4.17 4.91 -1.99
C THR A 81 4.77 5.49 -3.28
N PRO A 82 3.95 6.09 -4.17
CA PRO A 82 4.36 6.95 -5.27
C PRO A 82 5.59 7.83 -5.01
N GLU A 83 5.80 8.27 -3.78
CA GLU A 83 6.77 9.27 -3.43
C GLU A 83 8.16 8.71 -3.18
N ILE A 84 8.30 7.42 -2.82
CA ILE A 84 9.60 6.75 -2.71
C ILE A 84 9.96 6.26 -4.08
N ARG A 85 8.96 5.73 -4.80
CA ARG A 85 9.04 5.56 -6.25
C ARG A 85 9.55 6.86 -6.88
N ASP A 86 9.07 8.05 -6.50
CA ASP A 86 9.48 9.32 -7.12
C ASP A 86 10.64 10.04 -6.42
N SER A 87 11.09 9.53 -5.28
CA SER A 87 12.35 9.92 -4.64
C SER A 87 13.57 9.40 -5.40
N PHE A 88 13.35 8.39 -6.26
CA PHE A 88 14.33 7.87 -7.21
C PHE A 88 14.01 8.39 -8.62
N PRO A 89 14.88 9.21 -9.25
CA PRO A 89 14.65 9.68 -10.61
C PRO A 89 14.63 8.51 -11.61
N THR A 90 13.68 8.53 -12.55
CA THR A 90 13.61 7.51 -13.61
C THR A 90 14.77 7.69 -14.58
N SER A 91 15.64 6.69 -14.67
CA SER A 91 16.68 6.65 -15.69
C SER A 91 16.16 6.04 -16.99
N GLY A 92 16.39 6.75 -18.09
CA GLY A 92 16.29 6.22 -19.45
C GLY A 92 17.61 5.72 -20.04
N PHE A 93 18.68 5.61 -19.25
CA PHE A 93 20.03 5.28 -19.73
C PHE A 93 20.31 3.78 -19.61
N PHE A 94 20.30 3.02 -20.71
CA PHE A 94 20.49 1.57 -20.69
C PHE A 94 21.77 1.13 -21.41
N ARG A 95 22.38 0.04 -20.93
CA ARG A 95 23.51 -0.65 -21.55
C ARG A 95 23.24 -2.16 -21.61
N ASN A 96 23.48 -2.78 -22.75
CA ASN A 96 23.40 -4.24 -22.86
C ASN A 96 24.64 -4.87 -22.20
N CYS A 97 24.47 -5.34 -20.97
CA CYS A 97 25.59 -5.86 -20.17
C CYS A 97 25.85 -7.35 -20.39
N GLU A 98 24.90 -8.11 -20.94
CA GLU A 98 25.15 -9.52 -21.34
C GLU A 98 26.12 -9.60 -22.51
N ASP A 99 26.08 -8.62 -23.43
CA ASP A 99 27.00 -8.53 -24.56
C ASP A 99 28.24 -7.65 -24.28
N ASN A 100 28.36 -7.13 -23.05
CA ASN A 100 29.39 -6.16 -22.65
C ASN A 100 29.51 -4.98 -23.63
N ASP A 101 28.39 -4.51 -24.18
CA ASP A 101 28.38 -3.38 -25.10
C ASP A 101 28.87 -2.13 -24.37
N GLN A 102 29.86 -1.44 -24.95
CA GLN A 102 30.41 -0.21 -24.37
C GLN A 102 29.52 1.01 -24.64
N ARG A 103 28.53 0.89 -25.54
CA ARG A 103 27.58 1.96 -25.86
C ARG A 103 26.47 2.04 -24.83
N VAL A 104 26.12 3.27 -24.47
CA VAL A 104 24.91 3.58 -23.70
C VAL A 104 23.85 4.11 -24.65
N TYR A 105 22.60 3.74 -24.37
CA TYR A 105 21.42 4.11 -25.12
C TYR A 105 20.48 4.92 -24.23
N GLY A 106 19.83 5.93 -24.78
CA GLY A 106 18.70 6.63 -24.15
C GLY A 106 17.38 6.00 -24.59
N THR A 107 16.38 5.95 -23.72
CA THR A 107 15.02 5.56 -24.10
C THR A 107 14.15 6.74 -24.51
N SER A 108 13.20 6.47 -25.42
CA SER A 108 11.95 7.23 -25.53
C SER A 108 10.79 6.31 -25.18
N VAL A 109 9.69 6.88 -24.68
CA VAL A 109 8.42 6.18 -24.50
C VAL A 109 7.43 6.77 -25.50
N ASP A 110 6.94 5.92 -26.40
CA ASP A 110 6.05 6.28 -27.50
C ASP A 110 4.57 6.15 -27.07
N SER A 111 4.27 5.22 -26.16
CA SER A 111 2.97 5.02 -25.50
C SER A 111 3.13 4.21 -24.20
N GLU A 112 2.04 4.00 -23.44
CA GLU A 112 2.06 3.33 -22.11
C GLU A 112 2.89 2.04 -22.06
N ASP A 113 2.77 1.19 -23.09
CA ASP A 113 3.42 -0.13 -23.15
C ASP A 113 4.54 -0.22 -24.23
N ALA A 114 4.97 0.90 -24.83
CA ALA A 114 5.89 0.91 -25.97
C ALA A 114 6.89 2.07 -25.98
N GLY A 115 8.12 1.79 -26.42
CA GLY A 115 9.21 2.76 -26.47
C GLY A 115 10.37 2.30 -27.35
N ARG A 116 11.44 3.09 -27.41
CA ARG A 116 12.60 2.86 -28.29
C ARG A 116 13.92 3.04 -27.56
N LEU A 117 14.98 2.47 -28.13
CA LEU A 117 16.36 2.76 -27.74
C LEU A 117 17.09 3.56 -28.83
N HIS A 118 17.68 4.66 -28.39
CA HIS A 118 18.43 5.63 -29.18
C HIS A 118 19.89 5.55 -28.76
N TRP A 119 20.82 5.40 -29.70
CA TRP A 119 22.23 5.41 -29.33
C TRP A 119 22.65 6.82 -28.91
N ILE A 120 23.33 6.94 -27.77
CA ILE A 120 23.95 8.20 -27.34
C ILE A 120 25.33 8.27 -28.00
N ASN A 121 25.45 9.09 -29.05
CA ASN A 121 26.68 9.25 -29.81
C ASN A 121 27.66 10.19 -29.06
N LYS A 122 28.22 9.68 -27.96
CA LYS A 122 29.07 10.40 -27.02
C LYS A 122 30.04 9.44 -26.33
N SER A 123 31.28 9.86 -26.04
CA SER A 123 32.21 9.07 -25.23
C SER A 123 31.85 9.11 -23.74
N GLY A 124 32.36 8.15 -22.96
CA GLY A 124 32.20 8.15 -21.50
C GLY A 124 32.69 9.44 -20.84
N ASP A 125 33.88 9.92 -21.23
CA ASP A 125 34.45 11.16 -20.69
C ASP A 125 33.62 12.40 -21.03
N GLN A 126 33.08 12.47 -22.26
CA GLN A 126 32.18 13.55 -22.67
C GLN A 126 30.86 13.52 -21.91
N ALA A 127 30.32 12.31 -21.66
CA ALA A 127 29.09 12.15 -20.88
C ALA A 127 29.32 12.54 -19.41
N VAL A 128 30.47 12.19 -18.81
CA VAL A 128 30.87 12.59 -17.45
C VAL A 128 31.14 14.10 -17.34
N GLN A 129 31.57 14.76 -18.42
CA GLN A 129 31.70 16.23 -18.48
C GLN A 129 30.34 16.95 -18.53
N GLU A 130 29.34 16.38 -19.21
CA GLU A 130 27.95 16.90 -19.22
C GLU A 130 27.20 16.57 -17.91
N ASP A 131 27.50 15.42 -17.32
CA ASP A 131 26.84 14.87 -16.13
C ASP A 131 27.82 13.98 -15.34
N PRO A 132 28.44 14.49 -14.26
CA PRO A 132 29.39 13.71 -13.46
C PRO A 132 28.82 12.41 -12.86
N ASP A 133 27.50 12.32 -12.77
CA ASP A 133 26.77 11.14 -12.28
C ASP A 133 26.25 10.23 -13.41
N PHE A 134 26.62 10.48 -14.68
CA PHE A 134 26.14 9.75 -15.86
C PHE A 134 26.14 8.22 -15.66
N PHE A 135 27.28 7.63 -15.28
CA PHE A 135 27.40 6.18 -15.10
C PHE A 135 26.58 5.63 -13.92
N LYS A 136 26.22 6.45 -12.93
CA LYS A 136 25.31 6.07 -11.83
C LYS A 136 23.86 5.90 -12.32
N LYS A 137 23.53 6.50 -13.46
CA LYS A 137 22.22 6.42 -14.10
C LYS A 137 22.13 5.25 -15.08
N VAL A 138 23.25 4.68 -15.52
CA VAL A 138 23.25 3.62 -16.56
C VAL A 138 22.82 2.28 -15.96
N PHE A 139 21.63 1.80 -16.35
CA PHE A 139 21.15 0.47 -16.00
C PHE A 139 21.63 -0.59 -16.98
N CYS A 140 22.04 -1.73 -16.44
CA CYS A 140 22.22 -2.94 -17.23
C CYS A 140 20.87 -3.53 -17.64
N ILE A 141 20.73 -3.83 -18.93
CA ILE A 141 19.63 -4.65 -19.48
C ILE A 141 20.19 -5.90 -20.15
N ASN A 142 19.37 -6.95 -20.21
CA ASN A 142 19.69 -8.20 -20.90
C ASN A 142 19.47 -8.08 -22.42
N ARG A 143 19.99 -9.05 -23.17
CA ARG A 143 19.90 -9.09 -24.64
C ARG A 143 18.44 -9.20 -25.12
N ARG A 144 17.53 -9.81 -24.34
CA ARG A 144 16.11 -9.94 -24.69
C ARG A 144 15.41 -8.59 -24.68
N GLU A 145 15.55 -7.83 -23.61
CA GLU A 145 15.03 -6.47 -23.51
C GLU A 145 15.70 -5.55 -24.54
N PHE A 146 17.03 -5.61 -24.68
CA PHE A 146 17.75 -4.80 -25.66
C PHE A 146 17.24 -5.02 -27.09
N ASN A 147 16.88 -6.26 -27.46
CA ASN A 147 16.33 -6.60 -28.77
C ASN A 147 14.81 -6.38 -28.88
N TRP A 148 14.10 -6.23 -27.77
CA TRP A 148 12.66 -5.94 -27.76
C TRP A 148 12.38 -4.50 -28.21
N TYR A 149 13.19 -3.53 -27.74
CA TYR A 149 13.05 -2.13 -28.15
C TYR A 149 13.45 -1.92 -29.63
N PRO A 150 12.58 -1.35 -30.47
CA PRO A 150 12.98 -0.76 -31.75
C PRO A 150 14.07 0.31 -31.57
N ARG A 151 14.84 0.55 -32.62
CA ARG A 151 15.81 1.65 -32.63
C ARG A 151 15.17 2.95 -33.09
N GLY A 152 15.59 4.06 -32.48
CA GLY A 152 15.31 5.42 -32.94
C GLY A 152 16.59 6.14 -33.40
N GLU A 153 16.43 7.39 -33.81
CA GLU A 153 17.54 8.28 -34.20
C GLU A 153 18.54 8.49 -33.05
N GLU A 154 19.80 8.80 -33.37
CA GLU A 154 20.83 9.03 -32.35
C GLU A 154 20.58 10.31 -31.51
N PHE A 155 20.92 10.24 -30.22
CA PHE A 155 21.02 11.43 -29.35
C PHE A 155 22.46 11.91 -29.27
N ARG A 156 22.66 13.23 -29.30
CA ARG A 156 23.96 13.90 -29.33
C ARG A 156 24.31 14.64 -28.03
N ALA A 157 23.32 14.92 -27.18
CA ALA A 157 23.51 15.47 -25.83
C ALA A 157 22.62 14.75 -24.82
N LEU A 158 23.06 14.64 -23.56
CA LEU A 158 22.31 13.89 -22.54
C LEU A 158 20.91 14.48 -22.26
N LYS A 159 20.76 15.79 -22.46
CA LYS A 159 19.50 16.55 -22.32
C LYS A 159 18.44 16.25 -23.39
N GLU A 160 18.79 15.57 -24.47
CA GLU A 160 17.85 15.24 -25.56
C GLU A 160 16.98 14.02 -25.21
N ILE A 161 17.40 13.25 -24.21
CA ILE A 161 16.75 12.01 -23.76
C ILE A 161 15.52 12.38 -22.92
N PRO A 162 14.30 12.03 -23.35
CA PRO A 162 13.09 12.32 -22.59
C PRO A 162 13.17 11.74 -21.18
N GLN A 163 12.87 12.54 -20.18
CA GLN A 163 12.63 12.02 -18.83
C GLN A 163 11.26 11.36 -18.82
N TYR A 164 11.19 10.06 -18.55
CA TYR A 164 9.91 9.39 -18.37
C TYR A 164 9.21 9.94 -17.13
N ASN A 165 8.02 10.46 -17.33
CA ASN A 165 7.10 10.85 -16.29
C ASN A 165 5.68 10.48 -16.76
N ARG A 166 5.00 9.58 -16.04
CA ARG A 166 3.63 9.19 -16.38
C ARG A 166 2.73 10.43 -16.28
N SER A 167 1.87 10.66 -17.27
CA SER A 167 1.05 11.88 -17.31
C SER A 167 0.13 11.97 -16.09
N VAL A 168 0.25 13.07 -15.37
CA VAL A 168 -0.38 13.31 -14.06
C VAL A 168 -1.90 13.45 -14.20
N GLU A 169 -2.64 12.36 -14.02
CA GLU A 169 -3.99 12.48 -13.42
C GLU A 169 -3.83 12.99 -11.98
N ALA A 170 -4.79 13.79 -11.51
CA ALA A 170 -4.66 14.65 -10.33
C ALA A 170 -4.13 13.91 -9.08
N ASP A 171 -2.82 13.92 -8.93
CA ASP A 171 -2.11 13.02 -8.03
C ASP A 171 -2.13 13.63 -6.63
N ASN A 172 -2.95 13.07 -5.76
CA ASN A 172 -2.83 13.29 -4.32
C ASN A 172 -1.52 12.61 -3.89
N PRO A 173 -0.42 13.34 -3.64
CA PRO A 173 0.83 12.71 -3.28
C PRO A 173 0.63 11.86 -2.04
N VAL A 174 1.13 10.65 -2.11
CA VAL A 174 1.12 9.69 -1.02
C VAL A 174 2.34 10.04 -0.14
N ILE A 175 2.52 9.38 1.00
CA ILE A 175 3.66 9.62 1.90
C ILE A 175 3.86 8.38 2.76
N CYS A 176 5.07 8.16 3.29
CA CYS A 176 5.09 7.43 4.54
C CYS A 176 4.61 8.44 5.55
N HIS A 177 3.35 8.34 5.89
CA HIS A 177 2.94 8.77 7.19
C HIS A 177 3.62 7.84 8.17
N HIS A 178 4.81 8.28 8.55
CA HIS A 178 5.48 7.78 9.69
C HIS A 178 4.48 8.04 10.86
N PRO A 179 4.23 7.08 11.75
CA PRO A 179 3.43 7.30 12.94
C PRO A 179 4.39 7.68 14.11
N SER A 180 4.48 8.97 14.49
CA SER A 180 5.37 9.61 15.48
C SER A 180 5.15 9.22 16.88
N GLU A 181 4.85 7.97 17.14
CA GLU A 181 4.89 7.51 18.50
C GLU A 181 5.43 6.06 18.48
N ASP A 182 5.08 5.29 17.44
CA ASP A 182 5.59 3.97 17.10
C ASP A 182 6.43 4.10 15.83
N PRO A 183 7.73 4.31 15.99
CA PRO A 183 8.66 4.40 14.87
C PRO A 183 8.90 3.08 14.16
N GLN A 184 8.31 1.97 14.65
CA GLN A 184 8.49 0.64 14.08
C GLN A 184 7.36 0.26 13.11
N THR A 185 6.22 0.96 13.16
CA THR A 185 5.19 0.88 12.12
C THR A 185 5.26 2.10 11.22
N PHE A 186 4.77 1.92 10.01
CA PHE A 186 4.96 2.87 8.92
C PHE A 186 3.68 2.83 8.06
N GLN A 187 2.92 3.93 7.93
CA GLN A 187 1.65 3.95 7.21
C GLN A 187 1.75 4.71 5.88
N THR A 188 1.52 4.00 4.78
CA THR A 188 1.46 4.56 3.42
C THR A 188 0.08 5.21 3.24
N ILE A 189 0.00 6.53 3.05
CA ILE A 189 -1.31 7.24 2.89
C ILE A 189 -1.27 8.31 1.79
N ARG A 190 -2.40 8.48 1.07
CA ARG A 190 -2.63 9.57 0.07
C ARG A 190 -2.96 10.89 0.80
N VAL A 191 -2.34 12.01 0.42
CA VAL A 191 -2.66 13.36 0.92
C VAL A 191 -2.79 14.35 -0.25
N ALA A 192 -3.46 15.48 -0.06
CA ALA A 192 -3.59 16.48 -1.14
C ALA A 192 -2.26 17.24 -1.37
N PRO A 193 -1.95 17.72 -2.59
CA PRO A 193 -0.67 18.38 -2.89
C PRO A 193 -0.33 19.55 -1.96
N GLU A 194 -1.34 20.33 -1.56
CA GLU A 194 -1.23 21.44 -0.61
C GLU A 194 -0.89 21.03 0.83
N SER A 195 -1.05 19.75 1.18
CA SER A 195 -0.78 19.19 2.51
C SER A 195 0.65 18.61 2.62
N LEU A 196 1.39 18.56 1.52
CA LEU A 196 2.68 17.87 1.43
C LEU A 196 3.78 18.56 2.27
N ASP A 197 3.85 19.89 2.20
CA ASP A 197 4.79 20.70 2.98
C ASP A 197 4.51 20.63 4.49
N THR A 198 3.27 20.30 4.88
CA THR A 198 2.94 20.00 6.27
C THR A 198 3.59 18.65 6.61
N HIS A 199 3.15 17.56 5.99
CA HIS A 199 3.67 16.21 6.26
C HIS A 199 5.22 16.11 6.28
N PHE A 200 5.95 16.74 5.36
CA PHE A 200 7.43 16.72 5.38
C PHE A 200 8.07 17.46 6.56
N GLN A 201 7.42 18.48 7.14
CA GLN A 201 7.91 19.14 8.37
C GLN A 201 7.75 18.25 9.61
N HIS A 202 7.17 17.07 9.45
CA HIS A 202 6.72 16.20 10.53
C HIS A 202 7.41 14.83 10.50
N GLY A 203 8.45 14.67 9.67
CA GLY A 203 9.15 13.41 9.50
C GLY A 203 8.45 12.36 8.66
N ASP A 204 7.26 12.65 8.16
CA ASP A 204 6.67 11.86 7.09
C ASP A 204 7.58 12.01 5.87
N THR A 205 8.05 10.89 5.34
CA THR A 205 8.94 10.92 4.19
C THR A 205 8.14 10.96 2.90
N LYS A 206 8.75 11.57 1.88
CA LYS A 206 8.33 11.40 0.49
C LYS A 206 8.56 9.92 0.14
N GLY A 207 7.58 9.05 0.45
CA GLY A 207 7.51 7.65 0.00
C GLY A 207 7.14 6.59 1.03
N ALA A 208 6.81 5.34 0.70
CA ALA A 208 6.49 4.30 1.73
C ALA A 208 7.67 3.83 2.59
N CYS A 209 7.49 3.98 3.89
CA CYS A 209 7.22 2.84 4.75
C CYS A 209 7.89 1.51 4.35
N PRO A 210 9.11 1.26 4.84
CA PRO A 210 9.93 0.11 4.47
C PRO A 210 9.23 -1.25 4.67
N ALA A 211 9.41 -2.17 3.72
CA ALA A 211 8.92 -3.55 3.85
C ALA A 211 9.82 -4.37 4.80
N VAL A 212 9.31 -4.68 6.00
CA VAL A 212 10.03 -5.48 7.01
C VAL A 212 10.10 -6.95 6.57
N SER A 213 11.30 -7.45 6.27
CA SER A 213 11.53 -8.84 5.89
C SER A 213 11.51 -9.76 7.12
N ILE A 214 10.45 -10.56 7.25
CA ILE A 214 10.25 -11.53 8.35
C ILE A 214 10.84 -12.89 7.95
N SER A 215 11.69 -13.48 8.78
CA SER A 215 12.29 -14.80 8.53
C SER A 215 11.29 -15.94 8.78
N THR A 216 10.98 -16.70 7.73
CA THR A 216 10.03 -17.82 7.77
C THR A 216 10.54 -18.96 8.66
N PRO A 217 9.78 -19.44 9.66
CA PRO A 217 10.14 -20.64 10.40
C PRO A 217 9.93 -21.90 9.53
N THR A 218 10.95 -22.74 9.43
CA THR A 218 10.88 -24.01 8.69
C THR A 218 9.85 -24.96 9.32
N PRO A 219 8.86 -25.48 8.57
CA PRO A 219 7.85 -26.37 9.13
C PRO A 219 8.41 -27.77 9.42
N THR A 220 8.30 -28.21 10.68
CA THR A 220 8.60 -29.58 11.09
C THR A 220 7.52 -30.52 10.58
N LEU A 221 7.91 -31.57 9.84
CA LEU A 221 6.98 -32.55 9.29
C LEU A 221 6.36 -33.42 10.39
N THR A 222 5.02 -33.41 10.49
CA THR A 222 4.24 -34.32 11.34
C THR A 222 4.01 -35.65 10.61
N PRO A 223 4.21 -36.82 11.24
CA PRO A 223 4.12 -38.11 10.56
C PRO A 223 2.68 -38.47 10.15
N THR A 224 2.53 -38.95 8.91
CA THR A 224 1.28 -39.38 8.29
C THR A 224 0.66 -40.61 9.00
N PRO A 225 -0.65 -40.63 9.28
CA PRO A 225 -1.32 -41.82 9.81
C PRO A 225 -1.53 -42.89 8.72
N THR A 226 -1.21 -44.14 9.06
CA THR A 226 -1.38 -45.33 8.21
C THR A 226 -2.87 -45.65 7.96
N PRO A 227 -3.28 -46.03 6.74
CA PRO A 227 -4.67 -46.38 6.45
C PRO A 227 -5.10 -47.74 7.06
N THR A 228 -6.32 -47.78 7.60
CA THR A 228 -6.97 -48.99 8.12
C THR A 228 -7.74 -49.70 7.00
N PRO A 229 -7.68 -51.05 6.87
CA PRO A 229 -8.36 -51.77 5.79
C PRO A 229 -9.88 -51.84 5.97
N ILE A 230 -10.61 -51.72 4.85
CA ILE A 230 -12.08 -51.87 4.77
C ILE A 230 -12.42 -53.32 4.37
N PRO A 231 -13.36 -54.01 5.04
CA PRO A 231 -13.79 -55.35 4.66
C PRO A 231 -14.68 -55.33 3.40
N SER A 232 -14.40 -56.22 2.45
CA SER A 232 -15.21 -56.44 1.26
C SER A 232 -16.34 -57.44 1.54
N ASN A 233 -17.57 -57.11 1.17
CA ASN A 233 -18.73 -58.01 1.21
C ASN A 233 -19.29 -58.17 -0.21
N THR A 234 -19.16 -59.38 -0.77
CA THR A 234 -19.66 -59.74 -2.10
C THR A 234 -20.94 -60.58 -1.98
N PRO A 235 -22.11 -60.12 -2.46
CA PRO A 235 -23.29 -60.97 -2.59
C PRO A 235 -23.21 -61.84 -3.86
N ILE A 236 -23.48 -63.13 -3.72
CA ILE A 236 -23.61 -64.09 -4.82
C ILE A 236 -25.06 -64.12 -5.30
N TYR A 237 -25.29 -64.03 -6.62
CA TYR A 237 -26.60 -64.26 -7.23
C TYR A 237 -26.56 -65.45 -8.19
N THR A 238 -27.55 -66.33 -8.06
CA THR A 238 -27.78 -67.53 -8.89
C THR A 238 -28.53 -67.18 -10.18
N PRO A 239 -28.21 -67.81 -11.33
CA PRO A 239 -28.94 -67.59 -12.57
C PRO A 239 -30.25 -68.39 -12.64
N THR A 240 -31.30 -67.77 -13.17
CA THR A 240 -32.62 -68.37 -13.47
C THR A 240 -32.92 -68.17 -14.97
N PRO A 241 -33.48 -69.15 -15.70
CA PRO A 241 -33.45 -69.15 -17.17
C PRO A 241 -34.40 -68.16 -17.86
N THR A 242 -33.92 -67.66 -19.00
CA THR A 242 -34.54 -66.70 -19.93
C THR A 242 -35.74 -67.27 -20.70
N PRO A 243 -36.89 -66.55 -20.79
CA PRO A 243 -37.90 -66.77 -21.82
C PRO A 243 -37.57 -66.03 -23.14
N THR A 244 -37.91 -66.67 -24.26
CA THR A 244 -37.63 -66.25 -25.65
C THR A 244 -38.31 -64.93 -26.04
N PRO A 245 -37.66 -64.03 -26.80
CA PRO A 245 -38.25 -62.76 -27.22
C PRO A 245 -39.32 -62.91 -28.31
N VAL A 246 -40.41 -62.14 -28.19
CA VAL A 246 -41.40 -61.90 -29.24
C VAL A 246 -41.09 -60.56 -29.89
N ILE A 247 -40.92 -60.52 -31.21
CA ILE A 247 -40.66 -59.26 -31.93
C ILE A 247 -41.97 -58.49 -32.09
N GLN A 248 -42.06 -57.35 -31.43
CA GLN A 248 -43.13 -56.37 -31.62
C GLN A 248 -42.50 -55.04 -32.06
N TYR A 249 -42.86 -54.57 -33.25
CA TYR A 249 -42.38 -53.28 -33.77
C TYR A 249 -43.04 -52.14 -33.01
N SER A 250 -42.25 -51.46 -32.17
CA SER A 250 -42.65 -50.23 -31.47
C SER A 250 -42.20 -49.00 -32.26
N PRO A 251 -43.01 -47.93 -32.36
CA PRO A 251 -42.58 -46.69 -33.01
C PRO A 251 -41.37 -46.08 -32.29
N THR A 252 -40.45 -45.51 -33.06
CA THR A 252 -39.22 -44.87 -32.58
C THR A 252 -39.53 -43.81 -31.53
N PRO A 253 -38.99 -43.91 -30.30
CA PRO A 253 -39.16 -42.85 -29.32
C PRO A 253 -38.40 -41.59 -29.78
N THR A 254 -39.13 -40.49 -29.94
CA THR A 254 -38.54 -39.15 -30.05
C THR A 254 -37.63 -38.92 -28.84
N PRO A 255 -36.40 -38.40 -29.01
CA PRO A 255 -35.53 -38.14 -27.87
C PRO A 255 -36.17 -37.09 -26.96
N THR A 256 -36.58 -37.52 -25.76
CA THR A 256 -36.88 -36.61 -24.65
C THR A 256 -35.63 -35.73 -24.45
N PRO A 257 -35.77 -34.39 -24.36
CA PRO A 257 -34.62 -33.55 -24.10
C PRO A 257 -34.05 -33.93 -22.73
N THR A 258 -32.87 -34.56 -22.72
CA THR A 258 -32.08 -34.74 -21.51
C THR A 258 -31.87 -33.36 -20.93
N SER A 259 -32.38 -33.13 -19.72
CA SER A 259 -32.10 -31.90 -18.98
C SER A 259 -30.58 -31.78 -18.86
N VAL A 260 -30.01 -30.80 -19.55
CA VAL A 260 -28.59 -30.45 -19.39
C VAL A 260 -28.39 -30.25 -17.89
N PRO A 261 -27.42 -30.94 -17.24
CA PRO A 261 -27.13 -30.64 -15.85
C PRO A 261 -26.78 -29.17 -15.79
N VAL A 262 -27.57 -28.40 -15.04
CA VAL A 262 -27.23 -27.00 -14.76
C VAL A 262 -25.91 -27.06 -14.01
N GLU A 263 -24.82 -26.67 -14.68
CA GLU A 263 -23.57 -26.42 -13.99
C GLU A 263 -23.84 -25.30 -13.00
N THR A 264 -23.96 -25.68 -11.73
CA THR A 264 -23.97 -24.73 -10.62
C THR A 264 -22.61 -24.05 -10.63
N ILE A 265 -22.54 -22.88 -11.27
CA ILE A 265 -21.34 -22.05 -11.31
C ILE A 265 -21.09 -21.60 -9.87
N LEU A 266 -20.28 -22.37 -9.14
CA LEU A 266 -19.88 -22.00 -7.78
C LEU A 266 -19.13 -20.68 -7.89
N SER A 267 -19.66 -19.63 -7.26
CA SER A 267 -18.93 -18.38 -7.12
C SER A 267 -17.63 -18.69 -6.38
N THR A 268 -16.51 -18.38 -7.02
CA THR A 268 -15.18 -18.69 -6.50
C THR A 268 -14.82 -17.85 -5.27
N VAL A 269 -15.65 -16.84 -4.97
CA VAL A 269 -15.65 -15.98 -3.79
C VAL A 269 -17.08 -15.95 -3.27
N THR A 270 -17.27 -15.92 -1.95
CA THR A 270 -18.59 -15.72 -1.32
C THR A 270 -18.47 -14.73 -0.16
N LEU A 271 -19.20 -13.62 -0.21
CA LEU A 271 -19.30 -12.63 0.86
C LEU A 271 -20.26 -13.16 1.94
N ALA A 272 -19.74 -13.31 3.16
CA ALA A 272 -20.47 -13.92 4.27
C ALA A 272 -21.07 -12.87 5.23
N SER A 273 -20.45 -11.69 5.36
CA SER A 273 -20.94 -10.58 6.18
C SER A 273 -20.26 -9.27 5.76
N PRO A 274 -20.95 -8.11 5.75
CA PRO A 274 -22.41 -8.00 5.70
C PRO A 274 -22.93 -8.55 4.37
N ASN A 275 -24.01 -9.32 4.41
CA ASN A 275 -24.63 -9.93 3.23
C ASN A 275 -26.09 -9.48 2.99
N GLY A 276 -26.70 -8.76 3.91
CA GLY A 276 -27.93 -8.00 3.67
C GLY A 276 -28.95 -8.05 4.79
N GLY A 277 -29.59 -6.91 5.04
CA GLY A 277 -30.60 -6.73 6.09
C GLY A 277 -30.02 -6.49 7.49
N GLU A 278 -28.71 -6.58 7.68
CA GLU A 278 -28.07 -6.24 8.95
C GLU A 278 -28.12 -4.73 9.22
N CYS A 279 -28.07 -4.38 10.50
CA CYS A 279 -27.61 -3.06 10.93
C CYS A 279 -26.17 -3.21 11.40
N MET A 280 -25.27 -2.51 10.73
CA MET A 280 -23.86 -2.39 11.08
C MET A 280 -23.56 -0.98 11.60
N ALA A 281 -22.74 -0.88 12.63
CA ALA A 281 -22.29 0.39 13.18
C ALA A 281 -20.83 0.27 13.64
N GLY A 282 -20.20 1.39 14.00
CA GLY A 282 -18.87 1.37 14.62
C GLY A 282 -17.78 0.75 13.74
N ILE A 283 -17.23 -0.37 14.22
CA ILE A 283 -16.22 -1.21 13.57
C ILE A 283 -16.81 -2.61 13.43
N PHE A 284 -16.87 -3.18 12.24
CA PHE A 284 -17.46 -4.50 12.00
C PHE A 284 -16.67 -5.33 10.99
N PRO A 285 -16.72 -6.67 11.07
CA PRO A 285 -15.96 -7.52 10.17
C PRO A 285 -16.70 -7.67 8.84
N ILE A 286 -16.02 -7.31 7.76
CA ILE A 286 -16.33 -7.81 6.41
C ILE A 286 -15.68 -9.18 6.32
N THR A 287 -16.45 -10.25 6.14
CA THR A 287 -15.95 -11.63 6.06
C THR A 287 -16.34 -12.29 4.75
N TRP A 288 -15.45 -13.14 4.21
CA TRP A 288 -15.70 -13.85 2.96
C TRP A 288 -15.03 -15.22 2.96
N SER A 289 -15.55 -16.13 2.16
CA SER A 289 -14.91 -17.40 1.82
C SER A 289 -14.50 -17.41 0.35
N SER A 290 -13.62 -18.33 -0.02
CA SER A 290 -13.20 -18.51 -1.42
C SER A 290 -12.47 -19.84 -1.59
N SER A 291 -12.79 -20.54 -2.69
CA SER A 291 -12.09 -21.74 -3.15
C SER A 291 -10.76 -21.42 -3.85
N LEU A 292 -10.51 -20.14 -4.18
CA LEU A 292 -9.26 -19.69 -4.78
C LEU A 292 -8.14 -19.73 -3.74
N GLY A 293 -7.11 -20.51 -4.04
CA GLY A 293 -5.90 -20.64 -3.22
C GLY A 293 -4.88 -19.53 -3.52
N SER A 294 -3.65 -19.93 -3.83
CA SER A 294 -2.54 -19.04 -4.21
C SER A 294 -2.70 -18.36 -5.57
N GLU A 295 -3.83 -18.55 -6.26
CA GLU A 295 -4.17 -17.82 -7.48
C GLU A 295 -4.47 -16.35 -7.20
N VAL A 296 -5.06 -16.07 -6.03
CA VAL A 296 -5.31 -14.71 -5.55
C VAL A 296 -3.99 -14.06 -5.16
N ALA A 297 -3.75 -12.83 -5.60
CA ALA A 297 -2.70 -11.97 -5.05
C ALA A 297 -3.26 -11.05 -3.95
N ASN A 298 -4.46 -10.51 -4.18
CA ASN A 298 -5.08 -9.52 -3.32
C ASN A 298 -6.61 -9.55 -3.36
N TRP A 299 -7.20 -8.90 -2.37
CA TRP A 299 -8.64 -8.65 -2.27
C TRP A 299 -8.94 -7.16 -2.42
N ARG A 300 -9.99 -6.81 -3.15
CA ARG A 300 -10.54 -5.46 -3.21
C ARG A 300 -11.91 -5.45 -2.55
N LEU A 301 -12.06 -4.62 -1.52
CA LEU A 301 -13.30 -4.43 -0.77
C LEU A 301 -13.87 -3.06 -1.14
N ASN A 302 -15.12 -3.01 -1.60
CA ASN A 302 -15.79 -1.77 -1.99
C ASN A 302 -17.22 -1.76 -1.45
N TYR A 303 -17.74 -0.57 -1.18
CA TYR A 303 -19.16 -0.38 -0.85
C TYR A 303 -19.83 0.58 -1.82
N SER A 304 -21.16 0.54 -1.85
CA SER A 304 -22.01 1.43 -2.63
C SER A 304 -23.22 1.83 -1.80
N LEU A 305 -23.70 3.06 -1.96
CA LEU A 305 -24.96 3.56 -1.36
C LEU A 305 -26.09 3.77 -2.38
N ASP A 306 -25.80 3.54 -3.67
CA ASP A 306 -26.69 3.78 -4.81
C ASP A 306 -27.00 2.49 -5.59
N ASN A 307 -27.09 1.38 -4.84
CA ASN A 307 -27.40 0.04 -5.34
C ASN A 307 -26.43 -0.44 -6.45
N GLY A 308 -25.14 -0.11 -6.30
CA GLY A 308 -24.06 -0.58 -7.15
C GLY A 308 -23.77 0.29 -8.38
N SER A 309 -24.36 1.47 -8.48
CA SER A 309 -24.15 2.39 -9.61
C SER A 309 -22.79 3.10 -9.51
N THR A 310 -22.40 3.50 -8.30
CA THR A 310 -21.05 3.96 -7.95
C THR A 310 -20.51 3.12 -6.79
N TRP A 311 -19.18 2.96 -6.75
CA TRP A 311 -18.47 2.16 -5.75
C TRP A 311 -17.34 2.99 -5.16
N TRP A 312 -17.21 2.98 -3.84
CA TRP A 312 -16.07 3.57 -3.15
C TRP A 312 -15.28 2.50 -2.43
N TYR A 313 -13.98 2.74 -2.30
CA TYR A 313 -13.06 1.82 -1.65
C TYR A 313 -13.35 1.71 -0.15
N VAL A 314 -13.31 0.47 0.35
CA VAL A 314 -13.10 0.18 1.77
C VAL A 314 -11.61 -0.06 2.00
N MET A 315 -11.03 -1.03 1.28
CA MET A 315 -9.65 -1.47 1.47
C MET A 315 -9.16 -2.30 0.28
N TYR A 316 -7.85 -2.28 0.05
CA TYR A 316 -7.14 -3.21 -0.83
C TYR A 316 -6.19 -4.08 0.00
N VAL A 317 -6.50 -5.36 0.14
CA VAL A 317 -5.81 -6.28 1.05
C VAL A 317 -4.79 -7.12 0.26
N HIS A 318 -3.51 -6.76 0.38
CA HIS A 318 -2.36 -7.45 -0.21
C HIS A 318 -1.98 -8.74 0.54
N ASN A 319 -2.98 -9.58 0.82
CA ASN A 319 -2.79 -10.86 1.49
C ASN A 319 -3.79 -11.88 0.91
N PHE A 320 -3.30 -12.80 0.08
CA PHE A 320 -4.12 -13.84 -0.56
C PHE A 320 -4.92 -14.68 0.43
N ALA A 321 -4.38 -14.91 1.64
CA ALA A 321 -5.00 -15.71 2.69
C ALA A 321 -6.03 -14.94 3.52
N ALA A 322 -6.19 -13.62 3.33
CA ALA A 322 -7.21 -12.85 4.03
C ALA A 322 -8.62 -13.35 3.71
N ARG A 323 -9.45 -13.47 4.76
CA ARG A 323 -10.87 -13.86 4.71
C ARG A 323 -11.76 -12.98 5.60
N SER A 324 -11.16 -11.95 6.21
CA SER A 324 -11.81 -10.98 7.08
C SER A 324 -11.06 -9.64 7.03
N TYR A 325 -11.79 -8.54 7.18
CA TYR A 325 -11.25 -7.20 7.41
C TYR A 325 -12.22 -6.41 8.31
N ASN A 326 -11.73 -5.86 9.43
CA ASN A 326 -12.55 -5.02 10.29
C ASN A 326 -12.68 -3.62 9.66
N TRP A 327 -13.80 -3.36 8.99
CA TRP A 327 -14.10 -2.05 8.45
C TRP A 327 -14.71 -1.15 9.52
N ALA A 328 -14.15 0.05 9.64
CA ALA A 328 -14.62 1.06 10.55
C ALA A 328 -15.38 2.15 9.77
N SER A 329 -16.70 2.20 9.98
CA SER A 329 -17.63 2.85 9.06
C SER A 329 -17.88 4.33 9.37
N GLY A 330 -16.86 5.04 9.85
CA GLY A 330 -16.94 6.47 10.17
C GLY A 330 -17.38 7.30 8.95
N ASP A 331 -16.76 7.05 7.81
CA ASP A 331 -16.91 7.83 6.58
C ASP A 331 -18.29 7.67 5.91
N VAL A 332 -19.02 6.60 6.23
CA VAL A 332 -20.39 6.40 5.76
C VAL A 332 -21.37 7.25 6.57
N ASN A 333 -21.14 7.37 7.88
CA ASN A 333 -22.01 8.09 8.80
C ASN A 333 -21.84 9.61 8.74
N THR A 334 -20.72 10.12 8.20
CA THR A 334 -20.44 11.55 8.08
C THR A 334 -20.97 12.19 6.79
N ARG A 335 -21.33 11.38 5.79
CA ARG A 335 -21.81 11.86 4.48
C ARG A 335 -23.33 12.04 4.47
N SER A 336 -23.76 13.27 4.75
CA SER A 336 -25.16 13.70 4.85
C SER A 336 -25.91 13.77 3.51
N ASP A 337 -25.20 13.60 2.40
CA ASP A 337 -25.71 13.63 1.03
C ASP A 337 -26.36 12.30 0.59
N MET A 338 -26.19 11.20 1.32
CA MET A 338 -26.62 9.86 0.88
C MET A 338 -27.19 8.99 2.00
N ASP A 339 -28.10 8.07 1.67
CA ASP A 339 -28.75 7.22 2.67
C ASP A 339 -27.85 6.06 3.11
N SER A 340 -27.32 6.17 4.33
CA SER A 340 -26.57 5.12 4.99
C SER A 340 -27.38 3.83 5.26
N GLY A 341 -28.69 3.84 5.00
CA GLY A 341 -29.57 2.67 5.07
C GLY A 341 -29.53 1.72 3.88
N ASN A 342 -28.91 2.15 2.77
CA ASN A 342 -28.98 1.51 1.46
C ASN A 342 -27.59 1.00 1.00
N VAL A 343 -26.82 0.38 1.90
CA VAL A 343 -25.45 -0.03 1.62
C VAL A 343 -25.43 -1.42 0.97
N ILE A 344 -24.64 -1.59 -0.09
CA ILE A 344 -24.19 -2.93 -0.55
C ILE A 344 -22.67 -3.02 -0.48
N MET A 345 -22.16 -4.23 -0.29
CA MET A 345 -20.73 -4.55 -0.16
C MET A 345 -20.30 -5.48 -1.29
N ARG A 346 -19.10 -5.30 -1.83
CA ARG A 346 -18.52 -6.17 -2.86
C ARG A 346 -17.08 -6.57 -2.51
N VAL A 347 -16.83 -7.87 -2.56
CA VAL A 347 -15.51 -8.49 -2.42
C VAL A 347 -15.05 -8.97 -3.79
N GLN A 348 -13.81 -8.68 -4.18
CA GLN A 348 -13.22 -9.11 -5.44
C GLN A 348 -11.84 -9.74 -5.20
N ALA A 349 -11.63 -10.95 -5.73
CA ALA A 349 -10.34 -11.62 -5.79
C ALA A 349 -9.64 -11.28 -7.11
N TYR A 350 -8.39 -10.81 -7.03
CA TYR A 350 -7.58 -10.49 -8.19
C TYR A 350 -6.33 -11.35 -8.25
N SER A 351 -5.95 -11.76 -9.46
CA SER A 351 -4.71 -12.50 -9.73
C SER A 351 -3.47 -11.59 -9.69
N PRO A 352 -2.25 -12.14 -9.62
CA PRO A 352 -1.01 -11.36 -9.71
C PRO A 352 -0.68 -10.86 -11.14
N THR A 353 -1.61 -10.94 -12.10
CA THR A 353 -1.37 -10.43 -13.46
C THR A 353 -1.46 -8.90 -13.49
N PHE A 354 -0.94 -8.32 -14.56
CA PHE A 354 -0.69 -6.90 -14.63
C PHE A 354 -1.25 -6.30 -15.92
N PRO A 355 -1.80 -5.06 -15.91
CA PRO A 355 -2.04 -4.20 -14.74
C PRO A 355 -3.28 -4.62 -13.93
N GLY A 356 -3.28 -4.30 -12.61
CA GLY A 356 -4.47 -4.34 -11.75
C GLY A 356 -5.06 -5.72 -11.39
N GLY A 357 -4.46 -6.82 -11.84
CA GLY A 357 -4.95 -8.19 -11.68
C GLY A 357 -6.10 -8.53 -12.62
N THR A 358 -6.16 -9.79 -13.06
CA THR A 358 -7.38 -10.35 -13.65
C THR A 358 -8.35 -10.68 -12.52
N LEU A 359 -9.62 -10.29 -12.66
CA LEU A 359 -10.68 -10.66 -11.70
C LEU A 359 -10.88 -12.19 -11.74
N LEU A 360 -10.54 -12.88 -10.66
CA LEU A 360 -10.68 -14.34 -10.52
C LEU A 360 -12.04 -14.75 -9.93
N GLY A 361 -12.68 -13.83 -9.23
CA GLY A 361 -13.95 -14.02 -8.58
C GLY A 361 -14.42 -12.75 -7.91
N SER A 362 -15.73 -12.59 -7.80
CA SER A 362 -16.35 -11.50 -7.05
C SER A 362 -17.60 -12.03 -6.39
N ASP A 363 -17.95 -11.45 -5.26
CA ASP A 363 -19.29 -11.55 -4.72
C ASP A 363 -19.78 -10.20 -4.20
N THR A 364 -21.10 -10.01 -4.19
CA THR A 364 -21.78 -8.78 -3.73
C THR A 364 -22.90 -9.16 -2.78
N SER A 365 -23.10 -8.37 -1.73
CA SER A 365 -24.08 -8.65 -0.69
C SER A 365 -25.48 -8.89 -1.27
N ASP A 366 -26.09 -10.03 -0.95
CA ASP A 366 -27.39 -10.48 -1.48
C ASP A 366 -28.49 -9.42 -1.37
N ARG A 367 -28.44 -8.58 -0.32
CA ARG A 367 -29.37 -7.46 -0.11
C ARG A 367 -28.63 -6.25 0.47
N VAL A 368 -29.31 -5.10 0.46
CA VAL A 368 -28.86 -3.90 1.17
C VAL A 368 -28.81 -4.14 2.67
N PHE A 369 -27.77 -3.62 3.33
CA PHE A 369 -27.65 -3.50 4.78
C PHE A 369 -27.59 -2.01 5.16
N SER A 370 -27.83 -1.70 6.43
CA SER A 370 -27.73 -0.34 6.95
C SER A 370 -26.41 -0.14 7.70
N VAL A 371 -25.70 0.94 7.41
CA VAL A 371 -24.68 1.49 8.29
C VAL A 371 -25.28 2.62 9.11
N ARG A 372 -25.19 2.58 10.44
CA ARG A 372 -25.76 3.59 11.35
C ARG A 372 -24.76 4.02 12.44
N PRO A 373 -25.02 5.11 13.19
CA PRO A 373 -24.19 5.49 14.33
C PRO A 373 -24.25 4.45 15.47
N THR A 374 -25.41 3.82 15.65
CA THR A 374 -25.65 2.72 16.58
C THR A 374 -26.64 1.73 15.97
N CYS A 375 -26.56 0.46 16.38
CA CYS A 375 -27.46 -0.60 15.93
C CYS A 375 -28.07 -1.37 17.12
N PRO A 376 -29.33 -1.83 16.99
CA PRO A 376 -30.01 -2.57 18.05
C PRO A 376 -29.47 -4.00 18.19
N GLY A 377 -29.74 -4.64 19.33
CA GLY A 377 -29.47 -6.07 19.55
C GLY A 377 -28.13 -6.42 20.21
N GLY A 378 -27.27 -5.45 20.50
CA GLY A 378 -26.02 -5.66 21.23
C GLY A 378 -25.61 -4.46 22.10
N SER A 379 -24.55 -4.64 22.87
CA SER A 379 -23.92 -3.58 23.66
C SER A 379 -22.82 -2.88 22.86
N ILE A 380 -22.84 -1.54 22.88
CA ILE A 380 -21.66 -0.75 22.49
C ILE A 380 -20.50 -1.04 23.47
N PRO A 381 -19.24 -0.88 23.05
CA PRO A 381 -18.10 -1.05 23.94
C PRO A 381 -18.06 0.00 25.05
N VAL A 382 -17.41 -0.35 26.16
CA VAL A 382 -17.09 0.59 27.24
C VAL A 382 -15.95 1.50 26.76
N ALA A 383 -16.04 2.81 27.06
CA ALA A 383 -15.02 3.74 26.64
C ALA A 383 -13.65 3.45 27.30
N PRO A 384 -12.54 3.66 26.59
CA PRO A 384 -11.20 3.58 27.18
C PRO A 384 -11.02 4.55 28.35
N THR A 385 -10.10 4.25 29.25
CA THR A 385 -9.71 5.14 30.37
C THR A 385 -8.20 5.32 30.39
N ASN A 386 -7.69 6.17 31.29
CA ASN A 386 -6.25 6.41 31.45
C ASN A 386 -5.56 6.78 30.12
N LEU A 387 -6.25 7.53 29.25
CA LEU A 387 -5.64 8.05 28.03
C LEU A 387 -4.48 8.98 28.41
N THR A 388 -3.28 8.61 27.99
CA THR A 388 -2.03 9.34 28.19
C THR A 388 -1.51 9.81 26.84
N ALA A 389 -0.70 10.87 26.84
CA ALA A 389 -0.07 11.45 25.67
C ALA A 389 1.35 11.88 26.05
N ALA A 390 2.37 11.22 25.51
CA ALA A 390 3.76 11.38 25.93
C ALA A 390 4.66 11.91 24.79
N PRO A 391 5.00 13.21 24.79
CA PRO A 391 5.88 13.77 23.79
C PRO A 391 7.26 13.09 23.72
N LYS A 392 7.72 12.89 22.49
CA LYS A 392 9.01 12.28 22.15
C LYS A 392 9.57 13.01 20.92
N THR A 393 10.84 12.77 20.61
CA THR A 393 11.53 13.38 19.47
C THR A 393 12.56 12.40 18.94
N TYR A 394 12.58 12.16 17.64
CA TYR A 394 13.55 11.27 17.00
C TYR A 394 14.87 11.97 16.73
N SER A 395 15.93 11.18 16.52
CA SER A 395 17.29 11.67 16.25
C SER A 395 17.42 12.48 14.96
N ASN A 396 16.48 12.33 14.02
CA ASN A 396 16.34 13.14 12.81
C ASN A 396 15.49 14.41 13.01
N GLY A 397 15.12 14.76 14.25
CA GLY A 397 14.38 15.98 14.60
C GLY A 397 12.85 15.86 14.53
N VAL A 398 12.34 14.68 14.17
CA VAL A 398 10.92 14.41 13.97
C VAL A 398 10.17 14.37 15.31
N GLN A 399 9.01 15.04 15.38
CA GLN A 399 8.28 15.26 16.63
C GLN A 399 7.15 14.29 16.84
N SER A 400 6.93 13.92 18.11
CA SER A 400 6.29 12.69 18.56
C SER A 400 5.43 12.86 19.82
N ILE A 401 4.29 12.15 19.99
CA ILE A 401 3.37 12.22 21.18
C ILE A 401 2.63 10.90 21.52
N VAL A 402 3.29 9.90 22.12
CA VAL A 402 2.71 8.54 22.36
C VAL A 402 1.38 8.52 23.12
N LEU A 403 0.32 8.03 22.45
CA LEU A 403 -0.96 7.68 23.07
C LEU A 403 -1.00 6.23 23.55
N ASN A 404 -1.28 6.07 24.84
CA ASN A 404 -1.68 4.79 25.43
C ASN A 404 -2.98 4.97 26.21
N TRP A 405 -3.83 3.94 26.25
CA TRP A 405 -5.03 3.88 27.07
C TRP A 405 -5.20 2.52 27.74
N THR A 406 -6.07 2.48 28.75
CA THR A 406 -6.61 1.23 29.30
C THR A 406 -7.86 0.86 28.52
N ASP A 407 -7.90 -0.36 27.99
CA ASP A 407 -9.12 -0.98 27.51
C ASP A 407 -10.00 -1.42 28.69
N ASN A 408 -11.30 -1.14 28.59
CA ASN A 408 -12.31 -1.49 29.60
C ASN A 408 -13.42 -2.38 29.03
N SER A 409 -13.30 -2.78 27.77
CA SER A 409 -14.25 -3.65 27.10
C SER A 409 -13.60 -5.01 26.78
N ASN A 410 -14.45 -5.93 26.31
CA ASN A 410 -14.05 -7.24 25.79
C ASN A 410 -14.92 -7.63 24.58
N ASN A 411 -15.55 -6.63 23.98
CA ASN A 411 -16.58 -6.72 22.95
C ASN A 411 -16.36 -5.69 21.83
N GLU A 412 -15.25 -4.96 21.87
CA GLU A 412 -14.67 -4.14 20.82
C GLU A 412 -14.05 -5.01 19.72
N LEU A 413 -13.98 -4.44 18.52
CA LEU A 413 -13.26 -4.97 17.36
C LEU A 413 -12.06 -4.09 16.99
N GLY A 414 -11.80 -3.06 17.80
CA GLY A 414 -10.71 -2.09 17.68
C GLY A 414 -11.08 -0.74 18.30
N PHE A 415 -10.19 0.23 18.10
CA PHE A 415 -10.32 1.61 18.55
C PHE A 415 -10.25 2.55 17.35
N ALA A 416 -11.05 3.61 17.40
CA ALA A 416 -10.99 4.74 16.49
C ALA A 416 -10.33 5.90 17.21
N THR A 417 -9.34 6.50 16.55
CA THR A 417 -8.51 7.56 17.11
C THR A 417 -8.48 8.73 16.15
N SER A 418 -8.64 9.97 16.62
CA SER A 418 -8.40 11.17 15.79
C SER A 418 -7.57 12.20 16.55
N LYS A 419 -6.84 13.04 15.80
CA LYS A 419 -6.19 14.25 16.30
C LYS A 419 -6.79 15.50 15.64
N ARG A 420 -6.51 16.67 16.23
CA ARG A 420 -6.61 17.98 15.59
C ARG A 420 -5.63 18.95 16.24
N ILE A 421 -5.29 20.04 15.56
CA ILE A 421 -4.61 21.17 16.21
C ILE A 421 -5.58 21.79 17.23
N GLN A 422 -5.11 22.08 18.45
CA GLN A 422 -5.97 22.57 19.52
C GLN A 422 -6.69 23.87 19.10
N GLY A 423 -8.02 23.90 19.24
CA GLY A 423 -8.85 25.05 18.89
C GLY A 423 -9.35 25.09 17.44
N THR A 424 -8.92 24.20 16.55
CA THR A 424 -9.50 24.09 15.21
C THR A 424 -10.85 23.36 15.24
N GLY A 425 -11.73 23.66 14.28
CA GLY A 425 -13.08 23.06 14.21
C GLY A 425 -13.09 21.61 13.72
N THR A 426 -12.21 21.28 12.77
CA THR A 426 -12.16 19.99 12.07
C THR A 426 -11.26 18.99 12.79
N TRP A 427 -11.64 17.72 12.77
CA TRP A 427 -10.80 16.59 13.19
C TRP A 427 -10.23 15.89 11.96
N ASP A 428 -9.01 15.38 12.09
CA ASP A 428 -8.42 14.52 11.07
C ASP A 428 -9.21 13.21 10.94
N ASN A 429 -9.12 12.58 9.77
CA ASN A 429 -9.73 11.27 9.54
C ASN A 429 -9.27 10.27 10.61
N PRO A 430 -10.19 9.46 11.17
CA PRO A 430 -9.85 8.53 12.22
C PRO A 430 -8.89 7.44 11.74
N ILE A 431 -7.84 7.17 12.51
CA ILE A 431 -7.00 5.99 12.33
C ILE A 431 -7.52 4.89 13.26
N TYR A 432 -7.57 3.66 12.74
CA TYR A 432 -8.15 2.50 13.40
C TYR A 432 -7.07 1.48 13.78
N VAL A 433 -7.09 1.02 15.03
CA VAL A 433 -6.11 0.07 15.57
C VAL A 433 -6.78 -1.02 16.40
N SER A 434 -6.14 -2.19 16.50
CA SER A 434 -6.55 -3.29 17.38
C SER A 434 -5.83 -3.30 18.73
N GLY A 435 -4.77 -2.50 18.90
CA GLY A 435 -4.01 -2.38 20.15
C GLY A 435 -4.49 -1.23 21.05
N THR A 436 -4.01 -1.20 22.29
CA THR A 436 -4.34 -0.17 23.31
C THR A 436 -3.38 1.03 23.30
N GLY A 437 -2.69 1.21 22.18
CA GLY A 437 -1.89 2.36 21.83
C GLY A 437 -2.00 2.59 20.32
N ILE A 438 -2.08 3.85 19.93
CA ILE A 438 -1.81 4.32 18.57
C ILE A 438 -0.82 5.44 18.69
N GLU A 439 -0.17 5.70 17.58
CA GLU A 439 1.07 6.39 17.61
C GLU A 439 1.33 7.30 16.38
N TYR A 440 0.55 8.38 16.08
CA TYR A 440 0.59 9.29 14.87
C TYR A 440 1.88 10.10 14.58
N GLN A 441 2.37 10.35 13.33
CA GLN A 441 3.29 11.51 13.06
C GLN A 441 2.42 12.64 12.53
N GLY A 442 2.92 13.34 11.51
CA GLY A 442 2.36 14.57 11.08
C GLY A 442 2.37 15.64 12.18
N LEU A 443 3.31 15.65 13.14
CA LEU A 443 3.31 16.63 14.24
C LEU A 443 4.31 17.78 14.04
N GLN A 444 3.79 19.00 14.09
CA GLN A 444 4.52 20.26 14.07
C GLN A 444 5.18 20.53 15.42
N SER A 445 6.48 20.82 15.44
CA SER A 445 7.20 21.16 16.67
C SER A 445 6.60 22.40 17.35
N GLY A 446 6.36 22.30 18.66
CA GLY A 446 5.74 23.35 19.47
C GLY A 446 4.21 23.48 19.31
N THR A 447 3.57 22.70 18.44
CA THR A 447 2.11 22.74 18.26
C THR A 447 1.40 21.85 19.27
N THR A 448 0.35 22.39 19.90
CA THR A 448 -0.54 21.64 20.80
C THR A 448 -1.65 20.98 20.00
N TYR A 449 -1.79 19.67 20.16
CA TYR A 449 -2.83 18.85 19.56
C TYR A 449 -3.85 18.42 20.61
N GLU A 450 -5.11 18.30 20.20
CA GLU A 450 -6.16 17.59 20.95
C GLU A 450 -6.38 16.24 20.29
N PHE A 451 -6.34 15.18 21.09
CA PHE A 451 -6.53 13.80 20.68
C PHE A 451 -7.83 13.26 21.24
N LYS A 452 -8.43 12.31 20.53
CA LYS A 452 -9.59 11.55 20.99
C LYS A 452 -9.48 10.08 20.65
N VAL A 453 -9.96 9.22 21.55
CA VAL A 453 -10.00 7.76 21.39
C VAL A 453 -11.38 7.25 21.80
N ARG A 454 -11.91 6.28 21.04
CA ARG A 454 -13.13 5.54 21.36
C ARG A 454 -13.01 4.09 20.89
N SER A 455 -13.48 3.13 21.67
CA SER A 455 -13.62 1.72 21.27
C SER A 455 -14.82 1.56 20.34
N GLY A 456 -14.80 0.56 19.46
CA GLY A 456 -15.88 0.34 18.48
C GLY A 456 -16.14 -1.13 18.19
N ASN A 457 -17.40 -1.47 18.00
CA ASN A 457 -17.86 -2.77 17.50
C ASN A 457 -19.05 -2.58 16.55
N GLN A 458 -19.60 -3.69 16.05
CA GLN A 458 -20.70 -3.71 15.07
C GLN A 458 -22.02 -3.07 15.55
N TYR A 459 -22.15 -2.75 16.85
CA TYR A 459 -23.31 -2.08 17.44
C TYR A 459 -23.09 -0.57 17.67
N GLY A 460 -21.86 -0.08 17.58
CA GLY A 460 -21.54 1.34 17.65
C GLY A 460 -20.14 1.65 18.21
N TYR A 461 -19.88 2.94 18.37
CA TYR A 461 -18.71 3.44 19.12
C TYR A 461 -19.08 3.77 20.57
N SER A 462 -18.10 3.64 21.46
CA SER A 462 -18.17 4.20 22.82
C SER A 462 -18.15 5.74 22.79
N SER A 463 -18.37 6.36 23.95
CA SER A 463 -18.03 7.78 24.15
C SER A 463 -16.54 8.04 23.94
N GLU A 464 -16.20 9.23 23.47
CA GLU A 464 -14.81 9.67 23.24
C GLU A 464 -14.14 10.12 24.55
N VAL A 465 -12.98 9.55 24.86
CA VAL A 465 -12.03 10.15 25.82
C VAL A 465 -11.04 11.02 25.08
N LYS A 466 -10.58 12.10 25.72
CA LYS A 466 -9.74 13.13 25.09
C LYS A 466 -8.58 13.56 25.98
N ILE A 467 -7.50 13.98 25.32
CA ILE A 467 -6.31 14.56 25.97
C ILE A 467 -5.70 15.64 25.06
N ILE A 468 -4.93 16.56 25.64
CA ILE A 468 -4.11 17.52 24.90
C ILE A 468 -2.63 17.30 25.21
N ALA A 469 -1.77 17.51 24.21
CA ALA A 469 -0.33 17.49 24.38
C ALA A 469 0.37 18.34 23.32
N THR A 470 1.57 18.84 23.65
CA THR A 470 2.38 19.68 22.76
C THR A 470 3.56 18.89 22.22
N ALA A 471 3.74 18.90 20.90
CA ALA A 471 4.81 18.16 20.26
C ALA A 471 6.18 18.81 20.54
N GLY A 472 7.18 18.00 20.90
CA GLY A 472 8.57 18.45 21.10
C GLY A 472 8.93 19.09 22.44
N THR A 473 8.00 19.16 23.41
CA THR A 473 8.39 19.45 24.80
C THR A 473 8.73 18.14 25.53
N SER A 474 10.01 17.82 25.64
CA SER A 474 10.46 16.80 26.59
C SER A 474 10.02 17.18 28.01
N VAL A 475 9.53 16.20 28.78
CA VAL A 475 9.35 16.33 30.25
C VAL A 475 10.62 16.94 30.84
N PRO A 476 10.53 17.95 31.73
CA PRO A 476 11.72 18.62 32.26
C PRO A 476 12.66 17.61 32.90
N THR A 477 13.87 17.50 32.35
CA THR A 477 14.95 16.71 32.93
C THR A 477 15.12 17.12 34.39
N PRO A 478 15.08 16.19 35.37
CA PRO A 478 15.33 16.55 36.75
C PRO A 478 16.71 17.19 36.84
N THR A 479 16.76 18.44 37.32
CA THR A 479 18.00 19.19 37.47
C THR A 479 19.01 18.33 38.24
N PRO A 480 20.21 18.04 37.70
CA PRO A 480 21.20 17.26 38.43
C PRO A 480 21.50 17.98 39.74
N ALA A 481 21.34 17.26 40.86
CA ALA A 481 21.63 17.79 42.17
C ALA A 481 23.08 18.31 42.20
N PRO A 482 23.35 19.48 42.81
CA PRO A 482 24.68 20.08 42.77
C PRO A 482 25.71 19.11 43.36
N THR A 483 26.72 18.75 42.56
CA THR A 483 27.84 17.93 42.99
C THR A 483 28.48 18.54 44.23
N PRO A 484 28.58 17.81 45.36
CA PRO A 484 29.18 18.37 46.57
C PRO A 484 30.65 18.73 46.31
N THR A 485 30.99 19.98 46.58
CA THR A 485 32.36 20.50 46.48
C THR A 485 33.28 19.67 47.37
N PRO A 486 34.41 19.12 46.87
CA PRO A 486 35.36 18.40 47.71
C PRO A 486 35.93 19.32 48.78
N SER A 487 35.73 18.97 50.05
CA SER A 487 36.36 19.67 51.16
C SER A 487 37.87 19.48 51.09
N LYS A 488 38.62 20.59 51.13
CA LYS A 488 40.06 20.54 51.38
C LYS A 488 40.29 19.98 52.78
N PHE A 489 40.90 18.81 52.86
CA PHE A 489 41.74 18.46 54.01
C PHE A 489 43.20 18.60 53.60
N CYS A 490 43.85 19.63 54.11
CA CYS A 490 45.26 19.54 54.42
C CYS A 490 45.38 18.70 55.70
N GLU A 491 46.39 17.85 55.81
CA GLU A 491 47.51 18.10 56.74
C GLU A 491 48.55 16.97 56.75
N TYR A 492 49.81 17.39 56.85
CA TYR A 492 51.06 16.71 57.24
C TYR A 492 51.44 15.35 56.60
#